data_AF-A0A348TN04-F1
#
_entry.id   AF-A0A348TN04-F1
#
_cell.length_a   1.000
_cell.length_b   1.000
_cell.length_c   1.000
_cell.angle_alpha   90.00
_cell.angle_beta   90.00
_cell.angle_gamma   90.00
#
_symmetry.space_group_name_H-M   'P 1'
#
loop_
_entity.id
_entity.type
_entity.pdbx_description
1 polymer ?
#
loop_
_entity_poly.entity_id
_entity_poly.type
_entity_poly.pdbx_seq_one_letter_code
_entity_poly.pdbx_strand_id
1 'polypeptide(L)'
;MQKEKKQSEDKIQSDCYVWFHNTYPTLRGLLCYNLNNSKNKIDGARNKAKGLIAGRSDMVLYYQSKAFMIEFKTSDGVQSAGQKDWQWLVTSNGFQYHIIRSLPEFQSLILSILK
;
A
#
# COMPACT_ATOMS: atom_id res chain seq x y z
N MET A 1 27.57 1.37 -19.89
CA MET A 1 26.13 1.43 -19.56
C MET A 1 25.99 1.24 -18.07
N GLN A 2 25.58 2.26 -17.32
CA GLN A 2 25.27 2.09 -15.89
C GLN A 2 24.06 1.17 -15.80
N LYS A 3 24.17 0.04 -15.08
CA LYS A 3 23.00 -0.78 -14.76
C LYS A 3 22.08 0.09 -13.90
N GLU A 4 20.89 0.40 -14.40
CA GLU A 4 19.85 1.02 -13.58
C GLU A 4 19.65 0.17 -12.33
N LYS A 5 19.80 0.80 -11.16
CA LYS A 5 19.63 0.13 -9.89
C LYS A 5 18.15 -0.15 -9.71
N LYS A 6 17.76 -1.41 -9.86
CA LYS A 6 16.38 -1.86 -9.69
C LYS A 6 15.89 -1.46 -8.29
N GLN A 7 14.87 -0.61 -8.24
CA GLN A 7 14.31 -0.10 -7.00
C GLN A 7 13.50 -1.22 -6.32
N SER A 8 13.64 -1.37 -4.99
CA SER A 8 12.82 -2.31 -4.21
C SER A 8 11.41 -1.75 -3.96
N GLU A 9 10.44 -2.63 -3.66
CA GLU A 9 9.08 -2.25 -3.27
C GLU A 9 9.11 -1.28 -2.08
N ASP A 10 9.88 -1.60 -1.03
CA ASP A 10 10.09 -0.74 0.15
C ASP A 10 10.58 0.67 -0.22
N LYS A 11 11.48 0.79 -1.20
CA LYS A 11 12.00 2.10 -1.63
C LYS A 11 10.95 2.88 -2.41
N ILE A 12 10.15 2.22 -3.26
CA ILE A 12 9.03 2.87 -3.96
C ILE A 12 8.01 3.37 -2.93
N GLN A 13 7.63 2.52 -1.98
CA GLN A 13 6.70 2.86 -0.91
C GLN A 13 7.18 4.06 -0.09
N SER A 14 8.43 4.03 0.36
CA SER A 14 9.01 5.11 1.16
C SER A 14 9.03 6.44 0.40
N ASP A 15 9.40 6.43 -0.89
CA ASP A 15 9.39 7.63 -1.73
C ASP A 15 7.98 8.20 -1.89
N CYS A 16 6.98 7.34 -2.10
CA CYS A 16 5.58 7.74 -2.22
C CYS A 16 5.05 8.36 -0.92
N TYR A 17 5.34 7.73 0.22
CA TYR A 17 4.95 8.26 1.52
C TYR A 17 5.60 9.62 1.82
N VAL A 18 6.93 9.74 1.64
CA VAL A 18 7.67 10.99 1.89
C VAL A 18 7.15 12.11 0.99
N TRP A 19 6.93 11.83 -0.29
CA TRP A 19 6.36 12.81 -1.21
C TRP A 19 4.96 13.25 -0.73
N PHE A 20 4.03 12.32 -0.47
CA PHE A 20 2.68 12.66 0.00
C PHE A 20 2.70 13.50 1.28
N HIS A 21 3.51 13.07 2.26
CA HIS A 21 3.63 13.72 3.57
C HIS A 21 4.14 15.18 3.46
N ASN A 22 5.03 15.45 2.51
CA ASN A 22 5.59 16.77 2.27
C ASN A 22 4.69 17.65 1.39
N THR A 23 4.04 17.06 0.38
CA THR A 23 3.19 17.77 -0.57
C THR A 23 1.82 18.13 0.01
N TYR A 24 1.25 17.30 0.90
CA TYR A 24 -0.07 17.52 1.48
C TYR A 24 -0.04 17.54 3.02
N PRO A 25 0.53 18.59 3.66
CA PRO A 25 0.64 18.66 5.12
C PRO A 25 -0.70 18.55 5.86
N THR A 26 -1.78 19.07 5.27
CA THR A 26 -3.13 19.03 5.84
C THR A 26 -3.78 17.64 5.80
N LEU A 27 -3.21 16.70 5.02
CA LEU A 27 -3.71 15.34 4.86
C LEU A 27 -2.83 14.31 5.60
N ARG A 28 -1.87 14.76 6.41
CA ARG A 28 -1.01 13.86 7.20
C ARG A 28 -1.85 12.99 8.14
N GLY A 29 -1.44 11.73 8.27
CA GLY A 29 -2.16 10.72 9.05
C GLY A 29 -3.26 9.98 8.28
N LEU A 30 -3.73 10.52 7.15
CA LEU A 30 -4.73 9.87 6.31
C LEU A 30 -4.15 8.79 5.39
N LEU A 31 -2.89 8.93 4.98
CA LEU A 31 -2.11 7.88 4.32
C LEU A 31 -1.28 7.15 5.38
N CYS A 32 -1.53 5.85 5.59
CA CYS A 32 -0.82 5.07 6.61
C CYS A 32 -0.42 3.67 6.11
N TYR A 33 0.65 3.15 6.72
CA TYR A 33 1.21 1.83 6.46
C TYR A 33 0.51 0.76 7.29
N ASN A 34 0.15 -0.36 6.66
CA ASN A 34 -0.41 -1.54 7.28
C ASN A 34 0.72 -2.46 7.75
N LEU A 35 1.21 -2.23 8.96
CA LEU A 35 2.28 -3.03 9.57
C LEU A 35 1.85 -4.50 9.69
N ASN A 36 2.51 -5.40 8.95
CA ASN A 36 2.22 -6.83 8.93
C ASN A 36 3.45 -7.71 9.23
N ASN A 37 4.24 -7.33 10.23
CA ASN A 37 5.47 -8.02 10.60
C ASN A 37 5.41 -8.64 12.01
N SER A 38 4.96 -9.88 12.09
CA SER A 38 5.00 -10.61 13.38
C SER A 38 6.41 -11.12 13.67
N LYS A 39 6.90 -10.96 14.91
CA LYS A 39 8.28 -11.30 15.29
C LYS A 39 8.56 -12.81 15.21
N ASN A 40 7.56 -13.62 15.51
CA ASN A 40 7.64 -15.08 15.49
C ASN A 40 6.23 -15.69 15.34
N LYS A 41 6.15 -17.02 15.28
CA LYS A 41 4.88 -17.75 15.09
C LYS A 41 3.87 -17.49 16.21
N ILE A 42 4.32 -17.38 17.46
CA ILE A 42 3.45 -17.14 18.62
C ILE A 42 2.84 -15.74 18.53
N ASP A 43 3.67 -14.74 18.23
CA ASP A 43 3.23 -13.36 18.01
C ASP A 43 2.29 -13.26 16.80
N GLY A 44 2.59 -13.99 15.72
CA GLY A 44 1.72 -14.08 14.55
C GLY A 44 0.33 -14.63 14.85
N ALA A 45 0.24 -15.69 15.66
CA ALA A 45 -1.03 -16.23 16.10
C ALA A 45 -1.81 -15.21 16.95
N ARG A 46 -1.13 -14.53 17.87
CA ARG A 46 -1.73 -13.46 18.70
C ARG A 46 -2.20 -12.27 17.87
N ASN A 47 -1.42 -11.84 16.89
CA ASN A 47 -1.79 -10.71 16.03
C ASN A 47 -2.96 -11.08 15.11
N LYS A 48 -3.00 -12.31 14.57
CA LYS A 48 -4.16 -12.81 13.82
C LYS A 48 -5.43 -12.81 14.67
N ALA A 49 -5.34 -13.23 15.93
CA ALA A 49 -6.46 -13.16 16.88
C ALA A 49 -6.92 -11.73 17.16
N LYS A 50 -6.06 -10.72 16.96
CA LYS A 50 -6.38 -9.28 17.05
C LYS A 50 -6.81 -8.67 15.71
N GLY A 51 -6.96 -9.48 14.66
CA GLY A 51 -7.38 -9.00 13.34
C GLY A 51 -6.24 -8.68 12.37
N LEU A 52 -5.02 -9.20 12.59
CA LEU A 52 -3.98 -9.14 11.56
C LEU A 52 -4.40 -9.94 10.33
N ILE A 53 -4.46 -9.28 9.18
CA ILE A 53 -4.91 -9.86 7.91
C ILE A 53 -3.68 -10.13 7.04
N ALA A 54 -3.47 -11.40 6.66
CA ALA A 54 -2.41 -11.76 5.72
C ALA A 54 -2.77 -11.27 4.31
N GLY A 55 -1.79 -10.76 3.57
CA GLY A 55 -1.99 -10.29 2.20
C GLY A 55 -2.75 -8.96 2.06
N ARG A 56 -3.03 -8.27 3.16
CA ARG A 56 -3.54 -6.89 3.13
C ARG A 56 -2.56 -5.97 2.40
N SER A 57 -3.07 -4.98 1.67
CA SER A 57 -2.25 -3.99 0.96
C SER A 57 -1.25 -3.31 1.87
N ASP A 58 -0.12 -2.88 1.32
CA ASP A 58 0.93 -2.19 2.08
C ASP A 58 0.42 -0.91 2.74
N MET A 59 -0.31 -0.06 2.02
CA MET A 59 -0.82 1.20 2.53
C MET A 59 -2.33 1.37 2.30
N VAL A 60 -2.90 2.33 3.01
CA VAL A 60 -4.26 2.81 2.79
C VAL A 60 -4.29 4.32 2.90
N LEU A 61 -5.02 4.97 1.98
CA LEU A 61 -5.41 6.37 2.08
C LEU A 61 -6.89 6.46 2.44
N TYR A 62 -7.22 7.21 3.49
CA TYR A 62 -8.60 7.56 3.84
C TYR A 62 -8.88 8.99 3.38
N TYR A 63 -9.86 9.19 2.49
CA TYR A 63 -10.18 10.53 2.00
C TYR A 63 -11.66 10.62 1.61
N GLN A 64 -12.35 11.65 2.08
CA GLN A 64 -13.76 11.93 1.78
C GLN A 64 -14.67 10.69 1.84
N SER A 65 -14.69 10.02 3.01
CA SER A 65 -15.50 8.82 3.25
C SER A 65 -15.17 7.61 2.38
N LYS A 66 -14.04 7.62 1.66
CA LYS A 66 -13.53 6.51 0.86
C LYS A 66 -12.20 6.01 1.44
N ALA A 67 -11.91 4.74 1.16
CA ALA A 67 -10.61 4.14 1.44
C ALA A 67 -10.00 3.61 0.14
N PHE A 68 -8.72 3.91 -0.06
CA PHE A 68 -7.95 3.52 -1.23
C PHE A 68 -6.80 2.63 -0.77
N MET A 69 -6.91 1.34 -1.07
CA MET A 69 -5.90 0.35 -0.73
C MET A 69 -4.77 0.43 -1.76
N ILE A 70 -3.53 0.51 -1.30
CA ILE A 70 -2.36 0.74 -2.15
C ILE A 70 -1.33 -0.34 -1.87
N GLU A 71 -1.01 -1.12 -2.90
CA GLU A 71 -0.02 -2.21 -2.86
C GLU A 71 1.15 -1.85 -3.78
N PHE A 72 2.37 -1.94 -3.28
CA PHE A 72 3.55 -1.64 -4.04
C PHE A 72 4.12 -2.90 -4.68
N LYS A 73 4.55 -2.77 -5.94
CA LYS A 73 5.27 -3.84 -6.67
C LYS A 73 6.41 -3.24 -7.45
N THR A 74 7.50 -4.00 -7.66
CA THR A 74 8.49 -3.62 -8.67
C THR A 74 7.87 -3.70 -10.06
N SER A 75 8.57 -3.27 -11.11
CA SER A 75 8.06 -3.39 -12.50
C SER A 75 7.64 -4.81 -12.87
N ASP A 76 8.36 -5.81 -12.37
CA ASP A 76 8.09 -7.24 -12.56
C ASP A 76 7.47 -7.94 -11.34
N GLY A 77 7.25 -7.22 -10.24
CA GLY A 77 6.66 -7.73 -9.02
C GLY A 77 5.20 -8.14 -9.25
N VAL A 78 4.80 -9.27 -8.67
CA VAL A 78 3.43 -9.80 -8.77
C VAL A 78 2.82 -9.99 -7.40
N GLN A 79 1.51 -9.86 -7.31
CA GLN A 79 0.79 -10.20 -6.09
C GLN A 79 0.83 -11.70 -5.84
N SER A 80 1.03 -12.06 -4.56
CA SER A 80 0.80 -13.41 -4.06
C SER A 80 -0.69 -13.79 -4.12
N ALA A 81 -0.99 -15.09 -3.96
CA ALA A 81 -2.38 -15.56 -3.94
C ALA A 81 -3.21 -14.86 -2.85
N GLY A 82 -2.70 -14.77 -1.62
CA GLY A 82 -3.41 -14.12 -0.52
C GLY A 82 -3.65 -12.62 -0.73
N GLN A 83 -2.76 -11.94 -1.47
CA GLN A 83 -2.98 -10.54 -1.85
C GLN A 83 -4.08 -10.38 -2.89
N LYS A 84 -4.17 -11.31 -3.86
CA LYS A 84 -5.27 -11.33 -4.83
C LYS A 84 -6.60 -11.65 -4.18
N ASP A 85 -6.62 -12.60 -3.24
CA ASP A 85 -7.82 -12.96 -2.49
C ASP A 85 -8.32 -11.77 -1.65
N TRP A 86 -7.40 -11.09 -0.95
CA TRP A 86 -7.75 -9.92 -0.17
C TRP A 86 -8.19 -8.75 -1.05
N GLN A 87 -7.52 -8.51 -2.18
CA GLN A 87 -7.95 -7.52 -3.17
C GLN A 87 -9.39 -7.80 -3.62
N TRP A 88 -9.68 -9.03 -4.04
CA TRP A 88 -11.02 -9.41 -4.49
C TRP A 88 -12.07 -9.16 -3.40
N LEU A 89 -11.76 -9.51 -2.15
CA LEU A 89 -12.66 -9.30 -1.03
C LEU A 89 -12.97 -7.80 -0.82
N VAL A 90 -11.95 -6.94 -0.78
CA VAL A 90 -12.18 -5.51 -0.51
C VAL A 90 -12.85 -4.79 -1.68
N THR A 91 -12.52 -5.15 -2.92
CA THR A 91 -13.15 -4.55 -4.10
C THR A 91 -14.60 -5.01 -4.27
N SER A 92 -14.92 -6.26 -3.93
CA SER A 92 -16.29 -6.76 -3.89
C SER A 92 -17.16 -6.05 -2.83
N ASN A 93 -16.53 -5.41 -1.84
CA ASN A 93 -17.19 -4.57 -0.84
C ASN A 93 -17.16 -3.07 -1.19
N GLY A 94 -16.83 -2.71 -2.43
CA GLY A 94 -16.90 -1.33 -2.94
C GLY A 94 -15.70 -0.44 -2.63
N PHE A 95 -14.63 -0.99 -2.04
CA PHE A 95 -13.38 -0.25 -1.84
C PHE A 95 -12.50 -0.28 -3.09
N GLN A 96 -11.63 0.73 -3.22
CA GLN A 96 -10.68 0.79 -4.32
C GLN A 96 -9.37 0.13 -3.95
N TYR A 97 -8.75 -0.54 -4.91
CA TYR A 97 -7.44 -1.18 -4.77
C TYR A 97 -6.56 -0.80 -5.94
N HIS A 98 -5.35 -0.32 -5.65
CA HIS A 98 -4.40 0.17 -6.63
C HIS A 98 -3.05 -0.52 -6.44
N ILE A 99 -2.50 -1.06 -7.53
CA ILE A 99 -1.11 -1.53 -7.57
C ILE A 99 -0.27 -0.34 -8.05
N ILE A 100 0.79 -0.02 -7.34
CA ILE A 100 1.69 1.08 -7.64
C ILE A 100 3.10 0.54 -7.87
N ARG A 101 3.69 0.91 -9.00
CA ARG A 101 5.02 0.46 -9.43
C ARG A 101 6.06 1.56 -9.46
N SER A 102 5.65 2.81 -9.24
CA SER A 102 6.55 3.95 -9.26
C SER A 102 5.96 5.18 -8.56
N LEU A 103 6.82 6.12 -8.20
CA LEU A 103 6.38 7.42 -7.65
C LEU A 103 5.49 8.20 -8.63
N PRO A 104 5.80 8.33 -9.93
CA PRO A 104 4.90 9.03 -10.87
C PRO A 104 3.49 8.42 -10.97
N GLU A 105 3.38 7.10 -10.90
CA GLU A 105 2.09 6.40 -10.88
C GLU A 105 1.30 6.73 -9.61
N PHE A 106 1.97 6.70 -8.45
CA PHE A 106 1.38 7.11 -7.18
C PHE A 106 0.89 8.57 -7.22
N GLN A 107 1.71 9.49 -7.73
CA GLN A 107 1.35 10.90 -7.86
C GLN A 107 0.12 11.08 -8.74
N SER A 108 0.05 10.35 -9.85
CA SER A 108 -1.11 10.36 -10.76
C SER A 108 -2.37 9.85 -10.08
N LEU A 109 -2.26 8.78 -9.28
CA LEU A 109 -3.36 8.29 -8.44
C LEU A 109 -3.84 9.36 -7.45
N ILE A 110 -2.91 9.97 -6.70
CA ILE A 110 -3.27 10.99 -5.69
C ILE A 110 -3.92 12.21 -6.35
N LEU A 111 -3.40 12.69 -7.47
CA LEU A 111 -4.01 13.78 -8.24
C LEU A 111 -5.40 13.42 -8.77
N SER A 112 -5.67 12.15 -9.05
CA SER A 112 -7.01 11.68 -9.42
C SER A 112 -7.97 11.68 -8.24
N ILE A 113 -7.49 11.27 -7.05
CA ILE A 113 -8.29 11.17 -5.82
C ILE A 113 -8.63 12.54 -5.23
N LEU A 114 -7.70 13.49 -5.28
CA LEU A 114 -7.83 14.81 -4.64
C LEU A 114 -8.53 15.87 -5.51
N LYS A 115 -8.98 15.51 -6.72
CA LYS A 115 -9.87 16.35 -7.53
C LYS A 115 -11.25 16.41 -6.91
#